data_AF-A0A951CG12-F1
#
_entry.id   AF-A0A951CG12-F1
#
_cell.length_a   1.000
_cell.length_b   1.000
_cell.length_c   1.000
_cell.angle_alpha   90.00
_cell.angle_beta   90.00
_cell.angle_gamma   90.00
#
_symmetry.space_group_name_H-M   'P 1'
#
loop_
_entity.id
_entity.type
_entity.pdbx_description
1 polymer ?
#
loop_
_entity_poly.entity_id
_entity_poly.type
_entity_poly.pdbx_seq_one_letter_code
_entity_poly.pdbx_strand_id
1 'polypeptide(L)'
;MSPDPEIAKLQAAVSDLQIRVSKLEHGVSFAPPALPADDRDRNESRLGLTTINRIGAVTLAIGIIFFFKYAADNQWIGAGGLVLAGLLAGALLIGVGEWLRRRQQHAISQGVAGCGCAILYISTYATFGYYKLIPREAGFVGLLAVSALAIALCFRFASTAVAAVGFIGAFIAPLLVRHHDDTTGPWLYVPYLVLLSIVSVATITRLYRTLAQNTALYLAPFNAFWVLLCAWILVDEHYPRAFALSALLCAAVHFSAASRVRLNSLRLLPVFYLVGHASFCIAALRMLHLWAAANALPENRASFTTDIDSVFLALYGVIVITYGVLQRSVMNRRLGLVLLGIVVVKLYLYDVWLMSSFYRISAFVALGVLLLTASFIYSRLKARGPT
;
A
#
# COMPACT_ATOMS: atom_id res chain seq x y z
N MET A 1 22.92 -36.31 -89.42
CA MET A 1 23.84 -36.56 -88.30
C MET A 1 23.08 -36.28 -87.02
N SER A 2 22.62 -37.32 -86.32
CA SER A 2 22.03 -37.15 -84.99
C SER A 2 23.14 -36.69 -84.02
N PRO A 3 22.90 -35.73 -83.13
CA PRO A 3 23.89 -35.36 -82.13
C PRO A 3 24.24 -36.58 -81.29
N ASP A 4 25.54 -36.72 -81.01
CA ASP A 4 26.10 -37.83 -80.25
C ASP A 4 25.35 -37.97 -78.91
N PRO A 5 24.80 -39.15 -78.58
CA PRO A 5 24.07 -39.37 -77.34
C PRO A 5 24.86 -39.01 -76.08
N GLU A 6 26.20 -39.00 -76.17
CA GLU A 6 27.06 -38.56 -75.07
C GLU A 6 27.03 -37.04 -74.86
N ILE A 7 26.98 -36.26 -75.95
CA ILE A 7 26.86 -34.80 -75.92
C ILE A 7 25.50 -34.38 -75.33
N ALA A 8 24.43 -35.08 -75.69
CA ALA A 8 23.09 -34.82 -75.15
C ALA A 8 23.03 -35.07 -73.62
N LYS A 9 23.70 -36.11 -73.14
CA LYS A 9 23.83 -36.40 -71.70
C LYS A 9 24.63 -35.32 -70.97
N LEU A 10 25.74 -34.88 -71.54
CA LEU A 10 26.56 -33.81 -70.97
C LEU A 10 25.80 -32.48 -70.91
N GLN A 11 25.05 -32.14 -71.96
CA GLN A 11 24.21 -30.93 -71.96
C GLN A 11 23.11 -30.98 -70.91
N ALA A 12 22.46 -32.14 -70.74
CA ALA A 12 21.46 -32.33 -69.69
C ALA A 12 22.08 -32.17 -68.28
N ALA A 13 23.25 -32.78 -68.05
CA ALA A 13 23.97 -32.69 -66.78
C ALA A 13 24.44 -31.26 -66.46
N VAL A 14 24.92 -30.52 -67.46
CA VAL A 14 25.32 -29.11 -67.31
C VAL A 14 24.10 -28.23 -66.98
N SER A 15 22.96 -28.47 -67.63
CA SER A 15 21.74 -27.71 -67.31
C SER A 15 21.25 -27.97 -65.89
N ASP A 16 21.32 -29.22 -65.42
CA ASP A 16 20.94 -29.58 -64.04
C ASP A 16 21.87 -28.93 -63.02
N LEU A 17 23.18 -28.90 -63.31
CA LEU A 17 24.16 -28.18 -62.48
C LEU A 17 23.87 -26.68 -62.44
N GLN A 18 23.57 -26.04 -63.57
CA GLN A 18 23.23 -24.62 -63.62
C GLN A 18 21.95 -24.31 -62.83
N ILE A 19 20.95 -25.20 -62.85
CA ILE A 19 19.74 -25.07 -62.04
C ILE A 19 20.04 -25.22 -60.54
N ARG A 20 20.94 -26.13 -60.17
CA ARG A 20 21.36 -26.30 -58.76
C ARG A 20 22.19 -25.11 -58.26
N VAL A 21 23.10 -24.60 -59.09
CA VAL A 21 23.91 -23.43 -58.77
C VAL A 21 23.04 -22.18 -58.64
N SER A 22 22.09 -21.96 -59.56
CA SER A 22 21.18 -20.81 -59.44
C SER A 22 20.28 -20.92 -58.20
N LYS A 23 19.83 -22.13 -57.83
CA LYS A 23 19.10 -22.36 -56.57
C LYS A 23 19.96 -22.11 -55.33
N LEU A 24 21.27 -22.33 -55.38
CA LEU A 24 22.18 -22.02 -54.28
C LEU A 24 22.47 -20.52 -54.19
N GLU A 25 22.64 -19.85 -55.33
CA GLU A 25 22.85 -18.39 -55.39
C GLU A 25 21.61 -17.60 -54.95
N HIS A 26 20.41 -18.07 -55.27
CA HIS A 26 19.14 -17.42 -54.89
C HIS A 26 18.56 -17.94 -53.57
N GLY A 27 18.93 -19.15 -53.14
CA GLY A 27 18.42 -19.80 -51.94
C GLY A 27 19.18 -19.47 -50.67
N VAL A 28 20.32 -18.77 -50.77
CA VAL A 28 21.17 -18.46 -49.62
C VAL A 28 21.56 -16.98 -49.62
N SER A 29 20.56 -16.11 -49.49
CA SER A 29 20.80 -14.85 -48.80
C SER A 29 21.06 -15.18 -47.34
N PHE A 30 22.34 -15.33 -46.97
CA PHE A 30 22.76 -15.19 -45.58
C PHE A 30 22.58 -13.73 -45.18
N ALA A 31 21.33 -13.27 -45.08
CA ALA A 31 21.04 -12.21 -44.14
C ALA A 31 21.52 -12.76 -42.79
N PRO A 32 22.49 -12.10 -42.12
CA PRO A 32 22.91 -12.54 -40.79
C PRO A 32 21.63 -12.70 -39.95
N PRO A 33 21.52 -13.77 -39.13
CA PRO A 33 20.33 -13.99 -38.32
C PRO A 33 20.03 -12.68 -37.61
N ALA A 34 18.83 -12.14 -37.81
CA ALA A 34 18.45 -10.88 -37.20
C ALA A 34 18.73 -11.01 -35.70
N LEU A 35 19.74 -10.29 -35.22
CA LEU A 35 20.06 -10.26 -33.80
C LEU A 35 18.75 -9.94 -33.09
N PRO A 36 18.31 -10.75 -32.11
CA PRO A 36 17.10 -10.44 -31.37
C PRO A 36 17.23 -8.99 -30.90
N ALA A 37 16.31 -8.12 -31.32
CA ALA A 37 16.33 -6.72 -30.93
C ALA A 37 16.51 -6.68 -29.42
N ASP A 38 17.56 -6.01 -28.94
CA ASP A 38 17.93 -6.06 -27.53
C ASP A 38 16.80 -5.45 -26.69
N ASP A 39 15.90 -6.31 -26.23
CA ASP A 39 14.76 -5.93 -25.40
C ASP A 39 15.24 -5.36 -24.06
N ARG A 40 16.52 -5.55 -23.69
CA ARG A 40 17.12 -4.93 -22.51
C ARG A 40 17.29 -3.44 -22.71
N ASP A 41 17.89 -2.96 -23.80
CA ASP A 41 18.04 -1.53 -24.07
C ASP A 41 16.67 -0.81 -24.18
N ARG A 42 15.68 -1.46 -24.79
CA ARG A 42 14.33 -0.91 -24.92
C ARG A 42 13.56 -0.91 -23.59
N ASN A 43 13.75 -1.90 -22.74
CA ASN A 43 13.15 -1.94 -21.40
C ASN A 43 13.89 -1.06 -20.40
N GLU A 44 15.22 -0.95 -20.47
CA GLU A 44 16.05 -0.08 -19.64
C GLU A 44 15.80 1.39 -19.96
N SER A 45 15.70 1.77 -21.24
CA SER A 45 15.31 3.13 -21.62
C SER A 45 13.89 3.47 -21.17
N ARG A 46 12.92 2.54 -21.25
CA ARG A 46 11.56 2.74 -20.74
C ARG A 46 11.49 2.79 -19.21
N LEU A 47 12.22 1.94 -18.51
CA LEU A 47 12.33 1.94 -17.04
C LEU A 47 13.01 3.23 -16.56
N GLY A 48 14.08 3.64 -17.22
CA GLY A 48 14.78 4.90 -16.96
C GLY A 48 13.88 6.11 -17.15
N LEU A 49 13.23 6.24 -18.31
CA LEU A 49 12.31 7.36 -18.58
C LEU A 49 11.12 7.40 -17.63
N THR A 50 10.49 6.25 -17.37
CA THR A 50 9.32 6.20 -16.47
C THR A 50 9.70 6.46 -15.02
N THR A 51 10.86 5.99 -14.57
CA THR A 51 11.37 6.25 -13.22
C THR A 51 11.76 7.72 -13.06
N ILE A 52 12.47 8.30 -14.02
CA ILE A 52 12.83 9.72 -14.03
C ILE A 52 11.57 10.60 -14.07
N ASN A 53 10.60 10.28 -14.93
CA ASN A 53 9.33 11.03 -14.98
C ASN A 53 8.53 10.92 -13.67
N ARG A 54 8.54 9.76 -13.00
CA ARG A 54 7.90 9.59 -11.68
C ARG A 54 8.61 10.40 -10.60
N ILE A 55 9.94 10.35 -10.56
CA ILE A 55 10.74 11.13 -9.60
C ILE A 55 10.53 12.63 -9.84
N GLY A 56 10.56 13.08 -11.09
CA GLY A 56 10.28 14.46 -11.47
C GLY A 56 8.88 14.91 -11.06
N ALA A 57 7.85 14.09 -11.31
CA ALA A 57 6.48 14.38 -10.89
C ALA A 57 6.33 14.46 -9.37
N VAL A 58 6.94 13.54 -8.62
CA VAL A 58 6.92 13.56 -7.14
C VAL A 58 7.65 14.79 -6.60
N THR A 59 8.80 15.12 -7.16
CA THR A 59 9.59 16.31 -6.77
C THR A 59 8.81 17.60 -7.03
N LEU A 60 8.18 17.72 -8.19
CA LEU A 60 7.31 18.86 -8.53
C LEU A 60 6.13 18.96 -7.56
N ALA A 61 5.47 17.85 -7.25
CA ALA A 61 4.35 17.82 -6.31
C ALA A 61 4.76 18.29 -4.91
N ILE A 62 5.92 17.82 -4.41
CA ILE A 62 6.49 18.28 -3.13
C ILE A 62 6.79 19.79 -3.18
N GLY A 63 7.38 20.27 -4.28
CA GLY A 63 7.65 21.70 -4.48
C GLY A 63 6.39 22.56 -4.45
N ILE A 64 5.30 22.10 -5.09
CA ILE A 64 4.00 22.77 -5.06
C ILE A 64 3.44 22.84 -3.62
N ILE A 65 3.51 21.74 -2.86
CA ILE A 65 3.06 21.71 -1.46
C ILE A 65 3.85 22.72 -0.61
N PHE A 66 5.17 22.77 -0.75
CA PHE A 66 6.00 23.74 -0.02
C PHE A 66 5.74 25.18 -0.45
N PHE A 67 5.52 25.42 -1.75
CA PHE A 67 5.15 26.75 -2.24
C PHE A 67 3.83 27.24 -1.63
N PHE A 68 2.80 26.38 -1.58
CA PHE A 68 1.53 26.74 -0.93
C PHE A 68 1.68 26.98 0.56
N LYS A 69 2.49 26.17 1.26
CA LYS A 69 2.83 26.41 2.66
C LYS A 69 3.52 27.77 2.84
N TYR A 70 4.53 28.07 2.02
CA TYR A 70 5.23 29.35 2.07
C TYR A 70 4.31 30.54 1.78
N ALA A 71 3.40 30.42 0.80
CA ALA A 71 2.42 31.46 0.49
C ALA A 71 1.41 31.66 1.65
N ALA A 72 1.02 30.59 2.33
CA ALA A 72 0.15 30.64 3.51
C ALA A 72 0.87 31.27 4.71
N ASP A 73 2.12 30.85 4.98
CA ASP A 73 2.95 31.34 6.08
C ASP A 73 3.23 32.86 5.93
N ASN A 74 3.36 33.35 4.70
CA ASN A 74 3.56 34.77 4.39
C ASN A 74 2.25 35.57 4.18
N GLN A 75 1.09 34.95 4.43
CA GLN A 75 -0.24 35.58 4.28
C GLN A 75 -0.52 36.19 2.90
N TRP A 76 0.10 35.69 1.82
CA TRP A 76 -0.15 36.18 0.45
C TRP A 76 -1.58 35.86 0.00
N ILE A 77 -2.08 34.70 0.42
CA ILE A 77 -3.45 34.25 0.22
C ILE A 77 -3.95 33.89 1.61
N GLY A 78 -5.04 34.50 2.07
CA GLY A 78 -5.63 34.15 3.36
C GLY A 78 -6.06 32.68 3.40
N ALA A 79 -6.12 32.08 4.59
CA ALA A 79 -6.49 30.67 4.78
C ALA A 79 -7.76 30.25 4.01
N GLY A 80 -8.79 31.10 3.98
CA GLY A 80 -10.00 30.87 3.21
C GLY A 80 -9.77 30.81 1.70
N GLY A 81 -8.87 31.63 1.17
CA GLY A 81 -8.49 31.64 -0.25
C GLY A 81 -7.77 30.37 -0.69
N LEU A 82 -6.84 29.85 0.13
CA LEU A 82 -6.17 28.57 -0.14
C LEU A 82 -7.16 27.41 -0.16
N VAL A 83 -8.04 27.37 0.84
CA VAL A 83 -9.07 26.33 0.94
C VAL A 83 -10.02 26.39 -0.26
N LEU A 84 -10.48 27.59 -0.64
CA LEU A 84 -11.33 27.77 -1.80
C LEU A 84 -10.63 27.35 -3.10
N ALA A 85 -9.35 27.72 -3.28
CA ALA A 85 -8.55 27.31 -4.42
C ALA A 85 -8.43 25.78 -4.50
N GLY A 86 -8.20 25.11 -3.37
CA GLY A 86 -8.18 23.65 -3.28
C GLY A 86 -9.52 23.02 -3.67
N LEU A 87 -10.64 23.53 -3.14
CA LEU A 87 -11.98 23.06 -3.49
C LEU A 87 -12.28 23.23 -4.99
N LEU A 88 -11.95 24.39 -5.55
CA LEU A 88 -12.11 24.67 -6.99
C LEU A 88 -11.21 23.78 -7.85
N ALA A 89 -9.96 23.57 -7.45
CA ALA A 89 -9.04 22.68 -8.15
C ALA A 89 -9.54 21.22 -8.13
N GLY A 90 -10.03 20.74 -6.99
CA GLY A 90 -10.63 19.40 -6.87
C GLY A 90 -11.85 19.23 -7.77
N ALA A 91 -12.77 20.21 -7.77
CA ALA A 91 -13.94 20.23 -8.64
C ALA A 91 -13.56 20.29 -10.13
N LEU A 92 -12.58 21.12 -10.49
CA LEU A 92 -12.05 21.22 -11.85
C LEU A 92 -11.47 19.89 -12.33
N LEU A 93 -10.65 19.22 -11.52
CA LEU A 93 -10.11 17.90 -11.87
C LEU A 93 -11.22 16.88 -12.09
N ILE A 94 -12.26 16.86 -11.26
CA ILE A 94 -13.42 15.97 -11.48
C ILE A 94 -14.09 16.30 -12.82
N GLY A 95 -14.28 17.58 -13.14
CA GLY A 95 -14.80 18.05 -14.43
C GLY A 95 -13.94 17.63 -15.62
N VAL A 96 -12.61 17.77 -15.51
CA VAL A 96 -11.64 17.30 -16.51
C VAL A 96 -11.69 15.78 -16.64
N GLY A 97 -11.81 15.06 -15.53
CA GLY A 97 -12.02 13.61 -15.51
C GLY A 97 -13.25 13.22 -16.32
N GLU A 98 -14.40 13.87 -16.08
CA GLU A 98 -15.64 13.61 -16.81
C GLU A 98 -15.52 13.95 -18.30
N TRP A 99 -14.81 15.04 -18.65
CA TRP A 99 -14.51 15.39 -20.03
C TRP A 99 -13.62 14.33 -20.71
N LEU A 100 -12.56 13.85 -20.05
CA LEU A 100 -11.70 12.78 -20.56
C LEU A 100 -12.45 11.45 -20.72
N ARG A 101 -13.36 11.15 -19.78
CA ARG A 101 -14.21 9.96 -19.83
C ARG A 101 -15.10 9.97 -21.08
N ARG A 102 -15.67 11.14 -21.43
CA ARG A 102 -16.44 11.33 -22.68
C ARG A 102 -15.60 11.15 -23.94
N ARG A 103 -14.28 11.40 -23.85
CA ARG A 103 -13.31 11.15 -24.93
C ARG A 103 -12.73 9.72 -24.94
N GLN A 104 -13.36 8.77 -24.24
CA GLN A 104 -12.92 7.37 -24.16
C GLN A 104 -11.52 7.16 -23.56
N GLN A 105 -10.98 8.16 -22.85
CA GLN A 105 -9.68 8.07 -22.15
C GLN A 105 -9.88 7.52 -20.73
N HIS A 106 -10.35 6.28 -20.64
CA HIS A 106 -10.80 5.67 -19.37
C HIS A 106 -9.70 5.66 -18.30
N ALA A 107 -8.49 5.19 -18.61
CA ALA A 107 -7.41 5.10 -17.63
C ALA A 107 -7.01 6.46 -17.04
N ILE A 108 -6.91 7.49 -17.88
CA ILE A 108 -6.51 8.84 -17.45
C ILE A 108 -7.66 9.51 -16.70
N SER A 109 -8.90 9.37 -17.17
CA SER A 109 -10.08 9.96 -16.53
C SER A 109 -10.27 9.47 -15.09
N GLN A 110 -10.02 8.18 -14.83
CA GLN A 110 -10.11 7.60 -13.49
C GLN A 110 -9.05 8.16 -12.54
N GLY A 111 -7.80 8.29 -13.01
CA GLY A 111 -6.73 8.89 -12.22
C GLY A 111 -7.02 10.35 -11.87
N VAL A 112 -7.42 11.14 -12.87
CA VAL A 112 -7.73 12.57 -12.71
C VAL A 112 -8.92 12.79 -11.77
N ALA A 113 -9.99 12.00 -11.91
CA ALA A 113 -11.14 12.07 -10.99
C ALA A 113 -10.77 11.66 -9.57
N GLY A 114 -9.95 10.62 -9.39
CA GLY A 114 -9.44 10.20 -8.08
C GLY A 114 -8.61 11.28 -7.40
N CYS A 115 -7.71 11.96 -8.14
CA CYS A 115 -6.96 13.11 -7.65
C CYS A 115 -7.88 14.25 -7.23
N GLY A 116 -8.91 14.56 -8.02
CA GLY A 116 -9.91 15.58 -7.65
C GLY A 116 -10.62 15.26 -6.34
N CYS A 117 -11.06 14.02 -6.14
CA CYS A 117 -11.65 13.57 -4.87
C CYS A 117 -10.68 13.71 -3.69
N ALA A 118 -9.41 13.36 -3.86
CA ALA A 118 -8.40 13.48 -2.80
C ALA A 118 -8.17 14.96 -2.40
N ILE A 119 -8.10 15.86 -3.37
CA ILE A 119 -7.95 17.29 -3.12
C ILE A 119 -9.18 17.86 -2.39
N LEU A 120 -10.40 17.44 -2.77
CA LEU A 120 -11.62 17.85 -2.07
C LEU A 120 -11.60 17.39 -0.60
N TYR A 121 -11.14 16.17 -0.32
CA TYR A 121 -10.99 15.67 1.05
C TYR A 121 -10.03 16.52 1.87
N ILE A 122 -8.82 16.75 1.36
CA ILE A 122 -7.77 17.51 2.05
C ILE A 122 -8.23 18.96 2.26
N SER A 123 -8.83 19.58 1.25
CA SER A 123 -9.31 20.97 1.33
C SER A 123 -10.45 21.10 2.33
N THR A 124 -11.39 20.16 2.34
CA THR A 124 -12.48 20.13 3.32
C THR A 124 -11.94 19.94 4.74
N TYR A 125 -10.99 19.04 4.95
CA TYR A 125 -10.35 18.88 6.26
C TYR A 125 -9.63 20.16 6.71
N ALA A 126 -8.90 20.81 5.81
CA ALA A 126 -8.17 22.02 6.13
C ALA A 126 -9.10 23.14 6.64
N THR A 127 -10.37 23.17 6.22
CA THR A 127 -11.36 24.17 6.69
C THR A 127 -11.53 24.16 8.20
N PHE A 128 -11.64 22.99 8.84
CA PHE A 128 -11.97 22.88 10.26
C PHE A 128 -10.82 22.30 11.10
N GLY A 129 -10.00 21.42 10.52
CA GLY A 129 -8.94 20.71 11.23
C GLY A 129 -7.63 21.49 11.32
N TYR A 130 -7.32 22.30 10.31
CA TYR A 130 -6.06 23.07 10.26
C TYR A 130 -6.31 24.57 10.47
N TYR A 131 -7.12 25.19 9.61
CA TYR A 131 -7.35 26.63 9.63
C TYR A 131 -8.50 27.08 10.54
N LYS A 132 -9.32 26.15 11.05
CA LYS A 132 -10.45 26.43 11.97
C LYS A 132 -11.41 27.52 11.46
N LEU A 133 -11.63 27.58 10.15
CA LEU A 133 -12.49 28.54 9.45
C LEU A 133 -13.99 28.30 9.70
N ILE A 134 -14.38 27.05 9.90
CA ILE A 134 -15.77 26.64 10.15
C ILE A 134 -15.86 25.73 11.38
N PRO A 135 -17.05 25.62 12.00
CA PRO A 135 -17.30 24.66 13.05
C PRO A 135 -17.01 23.22 12.60
N ARG A 136 -16.53 22.39 13.53
CA ARG A 136 -16.10 21.01 13.27
C ARG A 136 -17.24 20.16 12.74
N GLU A 137 -18.46 20.37 13.23
CA GLU A 137 -19.67 19.67 12.83
C GLU A 137 -19.96 19.92 11.36
N ALA A 138 -19.84 21.18 10.92
CA ALA A 138 -19.98 21.57 9.51
C ALA A 138 -18.86 20.95 8.65
N GLY A 139 -17.63 20.91 9.18
CA GLY A 139 -16.49 20.24 8.55
C GLY A 139 -16.69 18.73 8.36
N PHE A 140 -17.22 18.05 9.38
CA PHE A 140 -17.56 16.63 9.33
C PHE A 140 -18.66 16.34 8.30
N VAL A 141 -19.73 17.15 8.28
CA VAL A 141 -20.77 17.08 7.24
C VAL A 141 -20.17 17.29 5.84
N GLY A 142 -19.21 18.20 5.70
CA GLY A 142 -18.44 18.38 4.47
C GLY A 142 -17.70 17.10 4.06
N LEU A 143 -16.99 16.45 4.97
CA LEU A 143 -16.30 15.18 4.69
C LEU A 143 -17.26 14.06 4.31
N LEU A 144 -18.44 13.99 4.93
CA LEU A 144 -19.52 13.06 4.54
C LEU A 144 -20.02 13.35 3.12
N ALA A 145 -20.21 14.62 2.77
CA ALA A 145 -20.61 15.01 1.42
C ALA A 145 -19.56 14.62 0.37
N VAL A 146 -18.27 14.83 0.66
CA VAL A 146 -17.17 14.39 -0.21
C VAL A 146 -17.12 12.85 -0.31
N SER A 147 -17.38 12.12 0.78
CA SER A 147 -17.50 10.65 0.78
C SER A 147 -18.61 10.18 -0.17
N ALA A 148 -19.80 10.77 -0.05
CA ALA A 148 -20.95 10.44 -0.88
C ALA A 148 -20.71 10.76 -2.36
N LEU A 149 -20.08 11.92 -2.63
CA LEU A 149 -19.66 12.29 -3.98
C LEU A 149 -18.66 11.27 -4.55
N ALA A 150 -17.64 10.87 -3.79
CA ALA A 150 -16.65 9.90 -4.25
C ALA A 150 -17.28 8.54 -4.58
N ILE A 151 -18.26 8.09 -3.79
CA ILE A 151 -19.03 6.87 -4.08
C ILE A 151 -19.85 7.02 -5.37
N ALA A 152 -20.56 8.14 -5.54
CA ALA A 152 -21.31 8.42 -6.76
C ALA A 152 -20.40 8.45 -8.01
N LEU A 153 -19.23 9.09 -7.88
CA LEU A 153 -18.22 9.15 -8.94
C LEU A 153 -17.60 7.78 -9.22
N CYS A 154 -17.44 6.92 -8.21
CA CYS A 154 -16.97 5.55 -8.40
C CYS A 154 -17.85 4.78 -9.39
N PHE A 155 -19.19 4.90 -9.27
CA PHE A 155 -20.13 4.30 -10.23
C PHE A 155 -20.07 5.00 -11.58
N ARG A 156 -19.90 6.32 -11.59
CA ARG A 156 -19.82 7.13 -12.81
C ARG A 156 -18.62 6.76 -13.68
N PHE A 157 -17.46 6.56 -13.06
CA PHE A 157 -16.18 6.26 -13.72
C PHE A 157 -15.89 4.75 -13.79
N ALA A 158 -16.75 3.92 -13.20
CA ALA A 158 -16.55 2.48 -13.04
C ALA A 158 -15.14 2.11 -12.55
N SER A 159 -14.65 2.81 -11.53
CA SER A 159 -13.24 2.78 -11.11
C SER A 159 -13.06 2.35 -9.66
N THR A 160 -12.24 1.32 -9.45
CA THR A 160 -11.75 0.93 -8.12
C THR A 160 -10.85 1.99 -7.51
N ALA A 161 -10.11 2.77 -8.31
CA ALA A 161 -9.20 3.79 -7.80
C ALA A 161 -9.98 4.95 -7.14
N VAL A 162 -11.03 5.44 -7.80
CA VAL A 162 -11.91 6.49 -7.26
C VAL A 162 -12.64 5.98 -6.00
N ALA A 163 -13.11 4.72 -6.02
CA ALA A 163 -13.71 4.08 -4.86
C ALA A 163 -12.72 3.99 -3.68
N ALA A 164 -11.47 3.57 -3.94
CA ALA A 164 -10.44 3.46 -2.93
C ALA A 164 -10.16 4.81 -2.26
N VAL A 165 -9.99 5.89 -3.04
CA VAL A 165 -9.79 7.24 -2.48
C VAL A 165 -10.99 7.65 -1.61
N GLY A 166 -12.22 7.40 -2.09
CA GLY A 166 -13.44 7.70 -1.35
C GLY A 166 -13.54 6.97 -0.01
N PHE A 167 -13.27 5.66 0.01
CA PHE A 167 -13.29 4.86 1.22
C PHE A 167 -12.13 5.17 2.15
N ILE A 168 -10.89 5.33 1.64
CA ILE A 168 -9.75 5.75 2.46
C ILE A 168 -10.07 7.07 3.16
N GLY A 169 -10.55 8.07 2.42
CA GLY A 169 -10.93 9.35 3.01
C GLY A 169 -12.03 9.22 4.06
N ALA A 170 -13.04 8.38 3.81
CA ALA A 170 -14.16 8.20 4.72
C ALA A 170 -13.72 7.45 5.99
N PHE A 171 -12.87 6.43 5.85
CA PHE A 171 -12.29 5.74 7.00
C PHE A 171 -11.34 6.64 7.80
N ILE A 172 -10.64 7.57 7.16
CA ILE A 172 -9.80 8.54 7.86
C ILE A 172 -10.63 9.65 8.54
N ALA A 173 -11.83 9.97 8.05
CA ALA A 173 -12.60 11.13 8.52
C ALA A 173 -12.86 11.17 10.04
N PRO A 174 -13.22 10.08 10.73
CA PRO A 174 -13.33 10.08 12.18
C PRO A 174 -12.04 10.48 12.91
N LEU A 175 -10.88 10.06 12.39
CA LEU A 175 -9.56 10.38 12.95
C LEU A 175 -9.26 11.88 12.87
N LEU A 176 -9.69 12.50 11.77
CA LEU A 176 -9.52 13.92 11.50
C LEU A 176 -10.40 14.79 12.41
N VAL A 177 -11.51 14.24 12.90
CA VAL A 177 -12.52 14.96 13.67
C VAL A 177 -12.29 14.84 15.17
N ARG A 178 -11.54 13.84 15.65
CA ARG A 178 -11.31 13.61 17.09
C ARG A 178 -10.73 14.82 17.84
N HIS A 179 -11.21 15.06 19.06
CA HIS A 179 -10.52 15.87 20.08
C HIS A 179 -9.87 15.01 21.18
N HIS A 180 -8.77 15.51 21.77
CA HIS A 180 -8.14 14.85 22.92
C HIS A 180 -9.00 14.91 24.19
N ASP A 181 -9.89 15.91 24.28
CA ASP A 181 -10.79 16.14 25.43
C ASP A 181 -12.25 15.71 25.15
N ASP A 182 -12.50 15.02 24.03
CA ASP A 182 -13.85 14.60 23.65
C ASP A 182 -14.36 13.49 24.59
N THR A 183 -15.29 13.85 25.47
CA THR A 183 -16.13 12.91 26.23
C THR A 183 -17.22 12.25 25.37
N THR A 184 -17.32 12.67 24.10
CA THR A 184 -18.17 12.06 23.08
C THR A 184 -17.71 10.63 22.86
N GLY A 185 -18.28 9.71 23.65
CA GLY A 185 -17.93 8.31 23.65
C GLY A 185 -18.03 7.66 22.27
N PRO A 186 -17.56 6.40 22.12
CA PRO A 186 -17.45 5.72 20.82
C PRO A 186 -18.77 5.53 20.07
N TRP A 187 -19.90 5.89 20.67
CA TRP A 187 -21.27 5.69 20.21
C TRP A 187 -21.61 6.35 18.88
N LEU A 188 -20.93 7.42 18.46
CA LEU A 188 -21.14 8.02 17.13
C LEU A 188 -20.21 7.42 16.06
N TYR A 189 -18.96 7.13 16.44
CA TYR A 189 -17.94 6.62 15.54
C TYR A 189 -18.16 5.16 15.14
N VAL A 190 -18.59 4.32 16.08
CA VAL A 190 -18.87 2.90 15.82
C VAL A 190 -19.96 2.70 14.77
N PRO A 191 -21.18 3.28 14.89
CA PRO A 191 -22.21 3.12 13.86
C PRO A 191 -21.80 3.75 12.53
N TYR A 192 -21.04 4.86 12.53
CA TYR A 192 -20.46 5.42 11.31
C TYR A 192 -19.55 4.42 10.58
N LEU A 193 -18.61 3.80 11.30
CA LEU A 193 -17.66 2.84 10.74
C LEU A 193 -18.35 1.55 10.26
N VAL A 194 -19.38 1.09 10.99
CA VAL A 194 -20.22 -0.05 10.58
C VAL A 194 -20.98 0.29 9.30
N LEU A 195 -21.65 1.44 9.25
CA LEU A 195 -22.36 1.91 8.06
C LEU A 195 -21.41 2.03 6.87
N LEU A 196 -20.22 2.61 7.06
CA LEU A 196 -19.22 2.77 6.03
C LEU A 196 -18.71 1.41 5.51
N SER A 197 -18.53 0.44 6.40
CA SER A 197 -18.17 -0.94 6.03
C SER A 197 -19.27 -1.62 5.21
N ILE A 198 -20.55 -1.40 5.56
CA ILE A 198 -21.69 -1.91 4.80
C ILE A 198 -21.73 -1.26 3.41
N VAL A 199 -21.60 0.07 3.35
CA VAL A 199 -21.65 0.85 2.11
C VAL A 199 -20.49 0.46 1.18
N SER A 200 -19.29 0.21 1.70
CA SER A 200 -18.15 -0.18 0.87
C SER A 200 -18.32 -1.56 0.25
N VAL A 201 -18.82 -2.53 1.03
CA VAL A 201 -19.17 -3.86 0.51
C VAL A 201 -20.29 -3.76 -0.54
N ALA A 202 -21.37 -3.02 -0.25
CA ALA A 202 -22.49 -2.84 -1.17
C ALA A 202 -22.06 -2.17 -2.49
N THR A 203 -21.22 -1.12 -2.41
CA THR A 203 -20.74 -0.37 -3.57
C THR A 203 -19.97 -1.28 -4.52
N ILE A 204 -19.08 -2.10 -3.99
CA ILE A 204 -18.17 -2.91 -4.80
C ILE A 204 -18.84 -4.19 -5.31
N THR A 205 -19.76 -4.76 -4.54
CA THR A 205 -20.66 -5.83 -4.99
C THR A 205 -21.49 -5.37 -6.19
N ARG A 206 -22.01 -4.13 -6.14
CA ARG A 206 -22.80 -3.54 -7.22
C ARG A 206 -21.97 -3.19 -8.45
N LEU A 207 -20.74 -2.70 -8.25
CA LEU A 207 -19.85 -2.32 -9.35
C LEU A 207 -19.30 -3.53 -10.13
N TYR A 208 -19.16 -4.68 -9.46
CA TYR A 208 -18.56 -5.88 -10.04
C TYR A 208 -19.46 -7.11 -9.87
N ARG A 209 -20.73 -7.05 -10.32
CA ARG A 209 -21.74 -8.13 -10.19
C ARG A 209 -21.22 -9.55 -10.46
N THR A 210 -20.32 -9.75 -11.42
CA THR A 210 -19.70 -11.04 -11.80
C THR A 210 -18.45 -11.40 -11.00
N LEU A 211 -17.78 -10.42 -10.41
CA LEU A 211 -16.62 -10.56 -9.51
C LEU A 211 -17.01 -10.43 -8.02
N ALA A 212 -18.30 -10.21 -7.75
CA ALA A 212 -18.86 -9.78 -6.46
C ALA A 212 -18.57 -10.77 -5.33
N GLN A 213 -18.59 -12.07 -5.63
CA GLN A 213 -18.26 -13.11 -4.65
C GLN A 213 -16.80 -13.00 -4.19
N ASN A 214 -15.85 -12.71 -5.08
CA ASN A 214 -14.42 -12.59 -4.74
C ASN A 214 -14.02 -11.19 -4.29
N THR A 215 -14.76 -10.15 -4.69
CA THR A 215 -14.40 -8.75 -4.44
C THR A 215 -14.93 -8.21 -3.12
N ALA A 216 -16.17 -8.56 -2.74
CA ALA A 216 -16.68 -8.30 -1.39
C ALA A 216 -15.79 -8.93 -0.31
N LEU A 217 -15.20 -10.08 -0.66
CA LEU A 217 -14.16 -10.75 0.10
C LEU A 217 -12.95 -9.81 0.32
N TYR A 218 -12.29 -9.23 -0.70
CA TYR A 218 -11.09 -8.38 -0.49
C TYR A 218 -11.31 -7.15 0.39
N LEU A 219 -12.54 -6.67 0.47
CA LEU A 219 -12.87 -5.49 1.26
C LEU A 219 -13.09 -5.77 2.73
N ALA A 220 -13.44 -6.99 3.12
CA ALA A 220 -13.53 -7.33 4.53
C ALA A 220 -12.21 -7.05 5.27
N PRO A 221 -11.02 -7.45 4.75
CA PRO A 221 -9.69 -7.07 5.27
C PRO A 221 -9.46 -5.57 5.34
N PHE A 222 -9.77 -4.87 4.27
CA PHE A 222 -9.54 -3.44 4.18
C PHE A 222 -10.42 -2.67 5.18
N ASN A 223 -11.74 -2.95 5.19
CA ASN A 223 -12.69 -2.36 6.13
C ASN A 223 -12.31 -2.71 7.57
N ALA A 224 -11.89 -3.95 7.82
CA ALA A 224 -11.43 -4.41 9.12
C ALA A 224 -10.24 -3.62 9.64
N PHE A 225 -9.16 -3.56 8.86
CA PHE A 225 -7.98 -2.80 9.22
C PHE A 225 -8.34 -1.35 9.57
N TRP A 226 -9.19 -0.71 8.77
CA TRP A 226 -9.59 0.67 9.01
C TRP A 226 -10.53 0.84 10.20
N VAL A 227 -11.51 -0.04 10.39
CA VAL A 227 -12.38 -0.05 11.57
C VAL A 227 -11.53 -0.21 12.84
N LEU A 228 -10.49 -1.05 12.81
CA LEU A 228 -9.61 -1.27 13.96
C LEU A 228 -8.61 -0.16 14.19
N LEU A 229 -8.07 0.45 13.14
CA LEU A 229 -7.23 1.63 13.24
C LEU A 229 -8.04 2.83 13.77
N CYS A 230 -9.27 2.98 13.29
CA CYS A 230 -10.20 3.99 13.79
C CYS A 230 -10.57 3.71 15.23
N ALA A 231 -10.89 2.47 15.57
CA ALA A 231 -11.19 2.12 16.94
C ALA A 231 -9.95 2.28 17.86
N TRP A 232 -8.72 2.05 17.36
CA TRP A 232 -7.47 2.23 18.11
C TRP A 232 -7.28 3.69 18.51
N ILE A 233 -7.59 4.58 17.57
CA ILE A 233 -7.40 6.01 17.74
C ILE A 233 -8.64 6.66 18.38
N LEU A 234 -9.86 6.16 18.22
CA LEU A 234 -11.07 6.85 18.68
C LEU A 234 -11.61 6.30 20.00
N VAL A 235 -11.34 5.02 20.30
CA VAL A 235 -11.80 4.43 21.55
C VAL A 235 -10.79 4.76 22.64
N ASP A 236 -11.19 5.74 23.43
CA ASP A 236 -10.50 6.32 24.57
C ASP A 236 -10.07 5.26 25.62
N GLU A 237 -9.15 5.64 26.52
CA GLU A 237 -8.68 4.80 27.64
C GLU A 237 -9.84 4.31 28.54
N HIS A 238 -10.98 4.99 28.49
CA HIS A 238 -12.19 4.69 29.25
C HIS A 238 -12.96 3.44 28.79
N TYR A 239 -12.77 2.93 27.55
CA TYR A 239 -13.56 1.79 27.02
C TYR A 239 -12.73 0.65 26.40
N PRO A 240 -11.73 0.07 27.10
CA PRO A 240 -10.82 -0.94 26.56
C PRO A 240 -11.56 -2.20 26.06
N ARG A 241 -12.61 -2.64 26.77
CA ARG A 241 -13.31 -3.89 26.46
C ARG A 241 -14.09 -3.84 25.14
N ALA A 242 -14.70 -2.70 24.82
CA ALA A 242 -15.44 -2.53 23.57
C ALA A 242 -14.49 -2.53 22.35
N PHE A 243 -13.32 -1.89 22.49
CA PHE A 243 -12.26 -1.96 21.49
C PHE A 243 -11.78 -3.40 21.29
N ALA A 244 -11.42 -4.09 22.37
CA ALA A 244 -10.94 -5.48 22.32
C ALA A 244 -11.93 -6.41 21.61
N LEU A 245 -13.21 -6.31 21.96
CA LEU A 245 -14.26 -7.13 21.37
C LEU A 245 -14.41 -6.84 19.87
N SER A 246 -14.42 -5.57 19.47
CA SER A 246 -14.48 -5.19 18.05
C SER A 246 -13.28 -5.76 17.26
N ALA A 247 -12.10 -5.73 17.86
CA ALA A 247 -10.87 -6.22 17.26
C ALA A 247 -10.78 -7.75 17.16
N LEU A 248 -11.22 -8.46 18.19
CA LEU A 248 -11.30 -9.91 18.19
C LEU A 248 -12.38 -10.43 17.23
N LEU A 249 -13.56 -9.80 17.20
CA LEU A 249 -14.61 -10.13 16.23
C LEU A 249 -14.11 -9.93 14.81
N CYS A 250 -13.42 -8.82 14.58
CA CYS A 250 -12.82 -8.50 13.29
C CYS A 250 -11.77 -9.55 12.90
N ALA A 251 -10.80 -9.86 13.77
CA ALA A 251 -9.82 -10.92 13.52
C ALA A 251 -10.48 -12.29 13.29
N ALA A 252 -11.51 -12.65 14.06
CA ALA A 252 -12.27 -13.89 13.89
C ALA A 252 -12.97 -13.97 12.53
N VAL A 253 -13.55 -12.86 12.04
CA VAL A 253 -14.11 -12.77 10.68
C VAL A 253 -13.02 -13.00 9.62
N HIS A 254 -11.80 -12.51 9.83
CA HIS A 254 -10.68 -12.67 8.90
C HIS A 254 -10.14 -14.10 8.86
N PHE A 255 -9.91 -14.70 10.03
CA PHE A 255 -9.45 -16.08 10.12
C PHE A 255 -10.54 -17.09 9.68
N SER A 256 -11.81 -16.81 9.96
CA SER A 256 -12.93 -17.64 9.47
C SER A 256 -13.12 -17.51 7.95
N ALA A 257 -12.95 -16.32 7.37
CA ALA A 257 -12.90 -16.15 5.92
C ALA A 257 -11.71 -16.91 5.33
N ALA A 258 -10.49 -16.75 5.87
CA ALA A 258 -9.30 -17.45 5.40
C ALA A 258 -9.41 -18.98 5.46
N SER A 259 -10.12 -19.53 6.47
CA SER A 259 -10.29 -20.98 6.65
C SER A 259 -11.44 -21.58 5.82
N ARG A 260 -12.44 -20.78 5.43
CA ARG A 260 -13.61 -21.24 4.66
C ARG A 260 -13.50 -20.98 3.15
N VAL A 261 -12.49 -20.23 2.71
CA VAL A 261 -12.27 -19.94 1.28
C VAL A 261 -11.76 -21.20 0.55
N ARG A 262 -12.69 -22.01 0.05
CA ARG A 262 -12.52 -22.93 -1.10
C ARG A 262 -12.97 -22.21 -2.39
N LEU A 263 -12.32 -21.11 -2.74
CA LEU A 263 -12.59 -20.43 -4.01
C LEU A 263 -11.38 -20.63 -4.93
N ASN A 264 -11.64 -20.90 -6.20
CA ASN A 264 -10.68 -21.23 -7.29
C ASN A 264 -9.48 -20.26 -7.48
N SER A 265 -9.30 -19.24 -6.65
CA SER A 265 -8.24 -18.24 -6.74
C SER A 265 -7.29 -18.30 -5.53
N LEU A 266 -6.26 -19.13 -5.63
CA LEU A 266 -5.16 -19.25 -4.65
C LEU A 266 -4.42 -17.93 -4.37
N ARG A 267 -4.58 -16.91 -5.22
CA ARG A 267 -3.87 -15.63 -5.12
C ARG A 267 -4.29 -14.78 -3.91
N LEU A 268 -5.45 -15.06 -3.30
CA LEU A 268 -6.12 -14.10 -2.41
C LEU A 268 -5.97 -14.46 -0.93
N LEU A 269 -5.85 -15.76 -0.66
CA LEU A 269 -5.65 -16.33 0.66
C LEU A 269 -4.55 -15.61 1.48
N PRO A 270 -3.42 -15.20 0.88
CA PRO A 270 -2.38 -14.45 1.60
C PRO A 270 -2.86 -13.11 2.15
N VAL A 271 -3.68 -12.36 1.43
CA VAL A 271 -4.07 -10.99 1.82
C VAL A 271 -4.96 -11.02 3.07
N PHE A 272 -5.96 -11.90 3.11
CA PHE A 272 -6.80 -12.09 4.29
C PHE A 272 -6.02 -12.55 5.49
N TYR A 273 -5.10 -13.48 5.25
CA TYR A 273 -4.24 -14.03 6.29
C TYR A 273 -3.37 -12.94 6.91
N LEU A 274 -2.68 -12.15 6.08
CA LEU A 274 -1.83 -11.04 6.54
C LEU A 274 -2.63 -9.96 7.28
N VAL A 275 -3.82 -9.61 6.79
CA VAL A 275 -4.66 -8.61 7.45
C VAL A 275 -5.24 -9.14 8.76
N GLY A 276 -5.61 -10.42 8.85
CA GLY A 276 -6.01 -11.04 10.12
C GLY A 276 -4.90 -10.93 11.19
N HIS A 277 -3.64 -11.18 10.79
CA HIS A 277 -2.48 -11.00 11.66
C HIS A 277 -2.26 -9.53 12.06
N ALA A 278 -2.36 -8.59 11.11
CA ALA A 278 -2.23 -7.16 11.39
C ALA A 278 -3.30 -6.68 12.38
N SER A 279 -4.56 -7.06 12.14
CA SER A 279 -5.71 -6.79 13.01
C SER A 279 -5.49 -7.34 14.43
N PHE A 280 -5.01 -8.57 14.55
CA PHE A 280 -4.67 -9.16 15.85
C PHE A 280 -3.54 -8.39 16.56
N CYS A 281 -2.46 -8.03 15.86
CA CYS A 281 -1.36 -7.26 16.45
C CYS A 281 -1.84 -5.91 16.99
N ILE A 282 -2.63 -5.18 16.19
CA ILE A 282 -3.23 -3.90 16.58
C ILE A 282 -4.16 -4.10 17.79
N ALA A 283 -4.97 -5.16 17.82
CA ALA A 283 -5.83 -5.45 18.97
C ALA A 283 -5.01 -5.66 20.26
N ALA A 284 -4.01 -6.53 20.18
CA ALA A 284 -3.22 -6.97 21.31
C ALA A 284 -2.31 -5.88 21.85
N LEU A 285 -1.64 -5.13 20.97
CA LEU A 285 -0.82 -3.98 21.35
C LEU A 285 -1.63 -2.94 22.11
N ARG A 286 -2.84 -2.59 21.66
CA ARG A 286 -3.68 -1.63 22.39
C ARG A 286 -4.04 -2.12 23.78
N MET A 287 -4.41 -3.39 23.90
CA MET A 287 -4.76 -4.00 25.19
C MET A 287 -3.59 -3.99 26.15
N LEU A 288 -2.40 -4.36 25.66
CA LEU A 288 -1.18 -4.32 26.45
C LEU A 288 -0.81 -2.89 26.84
N HIS A 289 -0.93 -1.94 25.91
CA HIS A 289 -0.67 -0.53 26.18
C HIS A 289 -1.58 0.04 27.27
N LEU A 290 -2.89 -0.22 27.19
CA LEU A 290 -3.86 0.22 28.19
C LEU A 290 -3.65 -0.46 29.54
N TRP A 291 -3.36 -1.77 29.54
CA TRP A 291 -3.01 -2.49 30.75
C TRP A 291 -1.73 -1.94 31.39
N ALA A 292 -0.69 -1.69 30.58
CA ALA A 292 0.57 -1.14 31.05
C ALA A 292 0.39 0.28 31.59
N ALA A 293 -0.39 1.13 30.92
CA ALA A 293 -0.69 2.48 31.39
C ALA A 293 -1.41 2.47 32.75
N ALA A 294 -2.32 1.52 32.97
CA ALA A 294 -3.06 1.37 34.22
C ALA A 294 -2.23 0.82 35.38
N ASN A 295 -1.19 0.03 35.10
CA ASN A 295 -0.39 -0.65 36.13
C ASN A 295 1.02 -0.04 36.33
N ALA A 296 1.49 0.83 35.44
CA ALA A 296 2.79 1.45 35.56
C ALA A 296 2.82 2.57 36.61
N LEU A 297 3.95 2.65 37.33
CA LEU A 297 4.28 3.81 38.15
C LEU A 297 4.31 5.08 37.28
N PRO A 298 3.82 6.24 37.76
CA PRO A 298 3.71 7.46 36.96
C PRO A 298 5.03 7.89 36.31
N GLU A 299 6.13 7.75 37.03
CA GLU A 299 7.49 8.06 36.59
C GLU A 299 7.99 7.19 35.44
N ASN A 300 7.52 5.94 35.33
CA ASN A 300 7.99 4.95 34.34
C ASN A 300 6.93 4.63 33.28
N ARG A 301 5.76 5.29 33.31
CA ARG A 301 4.61 4.93 32.49
C ARG A 301 4.93 4.92 30.99
N ALA A 302 5.60 5.95 30.48
CA ALA A 302 5.92 6.06 29.06
C ALA A 302 6.90 4.98 28.58
N SER A 303 7.92 4.67 29.38
CA SER A 303 8.89 3.61 29.07
C SER A 303 8.23 2.25 29.13
N PHE A 304 7.48 1.95 30.21
CA PHE A 304 6.84 0.65 30.40
C PHE A 304 5.80 0.32 29.33
N THR A 305 4.98 1.30 28.91
CA THR A 305 3.99 1.10 27.85
C THR A 305 4.64 0.89 26.49
N THR A 306 5.78 1.52 26.22
CA THR A 306 6.51 1.35 24.95
C THR A 306 7.25 0.02 24.91
N ASP A 307 7.85 -0.39 26.04
CA ASP A 307 8.64 -1.61 26.17
C ASP A 307 7.76 -2.86 26.02
N ILE A 308 6.58 -2.88 26.66
CA ILE A 308 5.67 -4.03 26.58
C ILE A 308 5.18 -4.29 25.15
N ASP A 309 4.98 -3.23 24.37
CA ASP A 309 4.59 -3.30 22.96
C ASP A 309 5.70 -3.97 22.12
N SER A 310 6.95 -3.62 22.39
CA SER A 310 8.13 -4.20 21.72
C SER A 310 8.31 -5.69 22.09
N VAL A 311 8.13 -6.05 23.37
CA VAL A 311 8.19 -7.44 23.85
C VAL A 311 7.12 -8.30 23.20
N PHE A 312 5.88 -7.81 23.15
CA PHE A 312 4.78 -8.54 22.51
C PHE A 312 5.05 -8.82 21.03
N LEU A 313 5.45 -7.80 20.26
CA LEU A 313 5.77 -7.98 18.83
C LEU A 313 6.90 -8.98 18.62
N ALA A 314 7.92 -8.96 19.48
CA ALA A 314 9.03 -9.90 19.42
C ALA A 314 8.58 -11.34 19.66
N LEU A 315 7.85 -11.57 20.76
CA LEU A 315 7.31 -12.89 21.11
C LEU A 315 6.35 -13.41 20.03
N TYR A 316 5.46 -12.55 19.56
CA TYR A 316 4.53 -12.89 18.50
C TYR A 316 5.26 -13.24 17.19
N GLY A 317 6.28 -12.46 16.82
CA GLY A 317 7.15 -12.76 15.68
C GLY A 317 7.80 -14.14 15.78
N VAL A 318 8.37 -14.48 16.94
CA VAL A 318 8.98 -15.79 17.20
C VAL A 318 7.95 -16.92 17.11
N ILE A 319 6.75 -16.74 17.69
CA ILE A 319 5.65 -17.73 17.61
C ILE A 319 5.25 -17.97 16.16
N VAL A 320 5.08 -16.90 15.38
CA VAL A 320 4.68 -16.98 13.97
C VAL A 320 5.77 -17.65 13.12
N ILE A 321 7.06 -17.35 13.37
CA ILE A 321 8.19 -18.03 12.72
C ILE A 321 8.17 -19.52 13.07
N THR A 322 8.08 -19.85 14.35
CA THR A 322 8.07 -21.23 14.85
C THR A 322 6.93 -22.01 14.23
N TYR A 323 5.72 -21.47 14.28
CA TYR A 323 4.54 -22.05 13.62
C TYR A 323 4.76 -22.19 12.10
N GLY A 324 5.42 -21.22 11.46
CA GLY A 324 5.78 -21.28 10.04
C GLY A 324 6.85 -22.31 9.69
N VAL A 325 7.74 -22.64 10.62
CA VAL A 325 8.70 -23.74 10.47
C VAL A 325 7.98 -25.08 10.64
N LEU A 326 7.20 -25.23 11.71
CA LEU A 326 6.43 -26.45 12.01
C LEU A 326 5.45 -26.81 10.89
N GLN A 327 4.72 -25.82 10.37
CA GLN A 327 3.74 -26.00 9.28
C GLN A 327 4.36 -25.89 7.89
N ARG A 328 5.69 -25.74 7.78
CA ARG A 328 6.41 -25.48 6.52
C ARG A 328 5.88 -24.28 5.71
N SER A 329 5.09 -23.38 6.31
CA SER A 329 4.55 -22.19 5.67
C SER A 329 5.61 -21.09 5.47
N VAL A 330 5.98 -20.82 4.22
CA VAL A 330 6.89 -19.71 3.85
C VAL A 330 6.30 -18.36 4.26
N MET A 331 4.97 -18.21 4.16
CA MET A 331 4.26 -16.97 4.48
C MET A 331 4.47 -16.60 5.96
N ASN A 332 4.30 -17.56 6.86
CA ASN A 332 4.39 -17.32 8.30
C ASN A 332 5.83 -17.01 8.69
N ARG A 333 6.80 -17.71 8.09
CA ARG A 333 8.23 -17.38 8.31
C ARG A 333 8.56 -15.95 7.86
N ARG A 334 8.09 -15.53 6.69
CA ARG A 334 8.29 -14.15 6.20
C ARG A 334 7.58 -13.12 7.07
N LEU A 335 6.32 -13.35 7.43
CA LEU A 335 5.55 -12.47 8.32
C LEU A 335 6.27 -12.28 9.66
N GLY A 336 6.68 -13.36 10.31
CA GLY A 336 7.36 -13.28 11.58
C GLY A 336 8.74 -12.61 11.50
N LEU A 337 9.49 -12.81 10.41
CA LEU A 337 10.74 -12.06 10.16
C LEU A 337 10.48 -10.56 9.97
N VAL A 338 9.42 -10.18 9.27
CA VAL A 338 9.01 -8.77 9.12
C VAL A 338 8.65 -8.16 10.47
N LEU A 339 7.89 -8.88 11.31
CA LEU A 339 7.55 -8.43 12.66
C LEU A 339 8.80 -8.22 13.53
N LEU A 340 9.76 -9.15 13.49
CA LEU A 340 11.04 -8.98 14.19
C LEU A 340 11.84 -7.80 13.63
N GLY A 341 11.83 -7.60 12.30
CA GLY A 341 12.44 -6.43 11.67
C GLY A 341 11.83 -5.12 12.17
N ILE A 342 10.51 -5.05 12.30
CA ILE A 342 9.80 -3.88 12.88
C ILE A 342 10.25 -3.64 14.31
N VAL A 343 10.38 -4.69 15.14
CA VAL A 343 10.87 -4.56 16.52
C VAL A 343 12.28 -3.96 16.53
N VAL A 344 13.19 -4.48 15.71
CA VAL A 344 14.55 -3.96 15.63
C VAL A 344 14.56 -2.49 15.21
N VAL A 345 13.82 -2.13 14.15
CA VAL A 345 13.74 -0.74 13.68
C VAL A 345 13.16 0.18 14.75
N LYS A 346 12.09 -0.23 15.43
CA LYS A 346 11.48 0.54 16.53
C LYS A 346 12.46 0.73 17.69
N LEU A 347 13.15 -0.33 18.09
CA LEU A 347 14.16 -0.26 19.16
C LEU A 347 15.21 0.82 18.85
N TYR A 348 15.73 0.86 17.62
CA TYR A 348 16.76 1.82 17.22
C TYR A 348 16.25 3.25 17.02
N LEU A 349 15.07 3.42 16.40
CA LEU A 349 14.56 4.74 16.02
C LEU A 349 13.80 5.44 17.13
N TYR A 350 13.25 4.69 18.08
CA TYR A 350 12.39 5.24 19.14
C TYR A 350 12.92 4.88 20.53
N ASP A 351 13.02 3.59 20.87
CA ASP A 351 13.27 3.16 22.25
C ASP A 351 14.65 3.62 22.75
N VAL A 352 15.69 3.52 21.92
CA VAL A 352 17.05 3.99 22.22
C VAL A 352 17.13 5.51 22.43
N TRP A 353 16.20 6.28 21.85
CA TRP A 353 16.18 7.75 21.97
C TRP A 353 15.48 8.24 23.23
N LEU A 354 14.63 7.41 23.84
CA LEU A 354 14.03 7.67 25.15
C LEU A 354 15.00 7.41 26.31
N MET A 355 16.07 6.65 26.06
CA MET A 355 17.10 6.38 27.06
C MET A 355 18.00 7.60 27.28
N SER A 356 18.59 7.69 28.48
CA SER A 356 19.58 8.72 28.77
C SER A 356 20.74 8.65 27.77
N SER A 357 21.34 9.80 27.47
CA SER A 357 22.41 9.93 26.46
C SER A 357 23.53 8.90 26.67
N PHE A 358 23.83 8.54 27.92
CA PHE A 358 24.83 7.54 28.24
C PHE A 358 24.46 6.14 27.74
N TYR A 359 23.26 5.64 28.07
CA TYR A 359 22.79 4.31 27.66
C TYR A 359 22.62 4.20 26.14
N ARG A 360 22.17 5.28 25.49
CA ARG A 360 22.08 5.36 24.03
C ARG A 360 23.45 5.14 23.38
N ILE A 361 24.47 5.87 23.82
CA ILE A 361 25.83 5.77 23.27
C ILE A 361 26.40 4.37 23.52
N SER A 362 26.27 3.83 24.74
CA SER A 362 26.80 2.50 25.06
C SER A 362 26.13 1.39 24.23
N ALA A 363 24.82 1.47 23.98
CA ALA A 363 24.10 0.51 23.15
C ALA A 363 24.60 0.51 21.69
N PHE A 364 24.84 1.68 21.09
CA PHE A 364 25.37 1.78 19.73
C PHE A 364 26.81 1.28 19.63
N VAL A 365 27.66 1.60 20.61
CA VAL A 365 29.05 1.11 20.65
C VAL A 365 29.08 -0.42 20.79
N ALA A 366 28.30 -0.97 21.72
CA ALA A 366 28.21 -2.42 21.92
C ALA A 366 27.72 -3.16 20.66
N LEU A 367 26.70 -2.62 19.98
CA LEU A 367 26.25 -3.16 18.70
C LEU A 367 27.34 -3.11 17.64
N GLY A 368 28.04 -1.97 17.51
CA GLY A 368 29.11 -1.79 16.53
C GLY A 368 30.21 -2.83 16.71
N VAL A 369 30.66 -3.04 17.96
CA VAL A 369 31.64 -4.08 18.29
C VAL A 369 31.11 -5.48 17.95
N LEU A 370 29.85 -5.78 18.29
CA LEU A 370 29.23 -7.07 18.02
C LEU A 370 29.13 -7.36 16.51
N LEU A 371 28.70 -6.39 15.71
CA LEU A 371 28.60 -6.52 14.25
C LEU A 371 29.98 -6.68 13.59
N LEU A 372 30.98 -5.91 14.03
CA LEU A 372 32.36 -6.07 13.55
C LEU A 372 32.91 -7.46 13.89
N THR A 373 32.65 -7.95 15.10
CA THR A 373 33.07 -9.27 15.55
C THR A 373 32.36 -10.38 14.76
N ALA A 374 31.05 -10.27 14.56
CA ALA A 374 30.27 -11.22 13.76
C ALA A 374 30.72 -11.24 12.29
N SER A 375 30.97 -10.06 11.71
CA SER A 375 31.52 -9.91 10.35
C SER A 375 32.91 -10.56 10.23
N PHE A 376 33.79 -10.33 11.22
CA PHE A 376 35.10 -10.97 11.28
C PHE A 376 34.99 -12.50 11.36
N ILE A 377 34.16 -13.03 12.26
CA ILE A 377 33.93 -14.48 12.39
C ILE A 377 33.38 -15.06 11.09
N TYR A 378 32.36 -14.43 10.49
CA TYR A 378 31.79 -14.88 9.23
C TYR A 378 32.81 -14.88 8.09
N SER A 379 33.63 -13.82 7.99
CA SER A 379 34.70 -13.74 6.99
C SER A 379 35.76 -14.84 7.17
N ARG A 380 36.11 -15.17 8.42
CA ARG A 380 37.03 -16.26 8.75
C ARG A 380 36.45 -17.64 8.50
N LEU A 381 35.16 -17.85 8.77
CA LEU A 381 34.47 -19.12 8.49
C LEU A 381 34.32 -19.34 6.99
N LYS A 382 34.00 -18.29 6.22
CA LYS A 382 33.92 -18.35 4.76
C LYS A 382 35.29 -18.59 4.11
N ALA A 383 36.36 -18.03 4.67
CA ALA A 383 37.73 -18.29 4.22
C ALA A 383 38.21 -19.73 4.50
N ARG A 384 37.47 -20.52 5.28
CA ARG A 384 37.74 -21.93 5.61
C ARG A 384 36.79 -22.91 4.89
N GLY A 385 36.15 -22.50 3.78
CA GLY A 385 35.30 -23.37 2.97
C GLY A 385 36.04 -24.63 2.48
N PRO A 386 35.32 -25.76 2.33
CA PRO A 386 35.91 -27.09 2.34
C PRO A 386 36.75 -27.38 1.10
N THR A 387 37.99 -27.81 1.30
CA THR A 387 38.74 -28.61 0.33
C THR A 387 38.19 -30.02 0.27
#